data_AF-U6GDU8-F1
#
_entry.id   AF-U6GDU8-F1
#
_cell.length_a   1.000
_cell.length_b   1.000
_cell.length_c   1.000
_cell.angle_alpha   90.00
_cell.angle_beta   90.00
_cell.angle_gamma   90.00
#
_symmetry.space_group_name_H-M   'P 1'
#
loop_
_entity.id
_entity.type
_entity.pdbx_description
1 polymer ?
#
loop_
_entity_poly.entity_id
_entity_poly.type
_entity_poly.pdbx_seq_one_letter_code
_entity_poly.pdbx_strand_id
1 'polypeptide(L)'
;MAKRETEAGEAADSQLQELYKMGAELQQQQELLLQQLSKIGQAKHRSVVGVKSAQAALEYMGEARPEACVYKQIARLFVLESRGALAEQLREKAKSAKAEEQHLAVSPSAS
;
A
#
# COMPACT_ATOMS: atom_id res chain seq x y z
N MET A 1 58.15 10.45 -25.97
CA MET A 1 56.98 11.14 -25.38
C MET A 1 55.83 10.13 -25.27
N ALA A 2 55.74 9.40 -24.16
CA ALA A 2 54.78 8.28 -23.98
C ALA A 2 54.07 8.34 -22.61
N LYS A 3 53.78 9.56 -22.13
CA LYS A 3 53.11 9.79 -20.83
C LYS A 3 51.68 10.32 -20.93
N ARG A 4 51.20 10.67 -22.13
CA ARG A 4 49.87 11.29 -22.31
C ARG A 4 48.73 10.31 -22.57
N GLU A 5 49.00 9.09 -23.01
CA GLU A 5 47.96 8.11 -23.34
C GLU A 5 47.49 7.31 -22.11
N THR A 6 48.36 7.11 -21.12
CA THR A 6 48.06 6.32 -19.91
C THR A 6 47.18 7.05 -18.90
N GLU A 7 47.38 8.36 -18.69
CA GLU A 7 46.55 9.17 -17.76
C GLU A 7 45.13 9.40 -18.28
N ALA A 8 44.95 9.49 -19.61
CA ALA A 8 43.63 9.62 -20.23
C ALA A 8 42.82 8.31 -20.17
N GLY A 9 43.51 7.16 -20.27
CA GLY A 9 42.90 5.83 -20.10
C GLY A 9 42.44 5.56 -18.66
N GLU A 10 43.27 5.90 -17.66
CA GLU A 10 42.89 5.75 -16.24
C GLU A 10 41.69 6.64 -15.84
N ALA A 11 41.63 7.87 -16.35
CA ALA A 11 40.49 8.75 -16.11
C ALA A 11 39.21 8.26 -16.79
N ALA A 12 39.29 7.71 -18.01
CA ALA A 12 38.17 7.14 -18.73
C ALA A 12 37.67 5.83 -18.08
N ASP A 13 38.57 4.97 -17.62
CA ASP A 13 38.23 3.75 -16.88
C ASP A 13 37.59 4.06 -15.52
N SER A 14 38.05 5.11 -14.84
CA SER A 14 37.44 5.59 -13.59
C SER A 14 36.00 6.11 -13.83
N GLN A 15 35.76 6.84 -14.92
CA GLN A 15 34.42 7.33 -15.28
C GLN A 15 33.47 6.18 -15.67
N LEU A 16 33.98 5.17 -16.39
CA LEU A 16 33.20 3.96 -16.70
C LEU A 16 32.84 3.20 -15.43
N GLN A 17 33.77 3.06 -14.49
CA GLN A 17 33.51 2.41 -13.22
C GLN A 17 32.46 3.15 -12.38
N GLU A 18 32.46 4.48 -12.41
CA GLU A 18 31.43 5.30 -11.77
C GLU A 18 30.06 5.12 -12.44
N LEU A 19 30.00 5.08 -13.77
CA LEU A 19 28.77 4.78 -14.52
C LEU A 19 28.20 3.40 -14.17
N TYR A 20 29.05 2.38 -14.00
CA TYR A 20 28.60 1.05 -13.56
C TYR A 20 28.03 1.06 -12.15
N LYS A 21 28.66 1.79 -11.22
CA LYS A 21 28.13 1.95 -9.85
C LYS A 21 26.78 2.65 -9.85
N MET A 22 26.66 3.76 -10.59
CA MET A 22 25.38 4.46 -10.73
C MET A 22 24.31 3.58 -11.38
N GLY A 23 24.69 2.76 -12.38
CA GLY A 23 23.79 1.78 -12.99
C GLY A 23 23.27 0.74 -11.99
N ALA A 24 24.16 0.23 -11.12
CA ALA A 24 23.79 -0.71 -10.07
C ALA A 24 22.88 -0.07 -9.00
N GLU A 25 23.17 1.17 -8.59
CA GLU A 25 22.35 1.92 -7.65
C GLU A 25 20.95 2.21 -8.22
N LEU A 26 20.87 2.60 -9.49
CA LEU A 26 19.59 2.83 -10.17
C LEU A 26 18.76 1.54 -10.25
N GLN A 27 19.41 0.41 -10.56
CA GLN A 27 18.74 -0.89 -10.57
C GLN A 27 18.22 -1.26 -9.18
N GLN A 28 19.00 -1.03 -8.12
CA GLN A 28 18.56 -1.28 -6.74
C GLN A 28 17.36 -0.39 -6.37
N GLN A 29 17.37 0.89 -6.76
CA GLN A 29 16.24 1.79 -6.55
C GLN A 29 14.99 1.32 -7.30
N GLN A 30 15.14 0.85 -8.55
CA GLN A 30 14.04 0.31 -9.33
C GLN A 30 13.40 -0.90 -8.65
N GLU A 31 14.19 -1.86 -8.16
CA GLU A 31 13.70 -3.04 -7.46
C GLU A 31 12.94 -2.67 -6.18
N LEU A 32 13.46 -1.71 -5.41
CA LEU A 32 12.82 -1.22 -4.20
C LEU A 32 11.48 -0.53 -4.50
N LEU A 33 11.44 0.30 -5.54
CA LEU A 33 10.20 0.96 -5.99
C LEU A 33 9.16 -0.07 -6.44
N LEU A 34 9.55 -1.11 -7.17
CA LEU A 34 8.64 -2.19 -7.56
C LEU A 34 8.07 -2.94 -6.35
N GLN A 35 8.88 -3.22 -5.34
CA GLN A 35 8.41 -3.83 -4.10
C GLN A 35 7.42 -2.92 -3.35
N GLN A 36 7.70 -1.61 -3.28
CA GLN A 36 6.79 -0.64 -2.67
C GLN A 36 5.46 -0.56 -3.44
N LEU A 37 5.51 -0.52 -4.76
CA LEU A 37 4.32 -0.48 -5.61
C LEU A 37 3.45 -1.73 -5.43
N SER A 38 4.08 -2.90 -5.33
CA SER A 38 3.37 -4.16 -5.03
C SER A 38 2.67 -4.12 -3.67
N LYS A 39 3.35 -3.63 -2.62
CA LYS A 39 2.76 -3.45 -1.28
C LYS A 39 1.58 -2.49 -1.30
N ILE A 40 1.70 -1.38 -2.01
CA ILE A 40 0.61 -0.39 -2.17
C ILE A 40 -0.56 -1.01 -2.92
N GLY A 41 -0.31 -1.74 -4.01
CA GLY A 41 -1.36 -2.45 -4.76
C GLY A 41 -2.12 -3.45 -3.89
N GLN A 42 -1.41 -4.25 -3.09
CA GLN A 42 -2.03 -5.17 -2.13
C GLN A 42 -2.80 -4.46 -1.01
N ALA A 43 -2.28 -3.34 -0.50
CA ALA A 43 -2.97 -2.53 0.51
C ALA A 43 -4.28 -1.94 -0.05
N LYS A 44 -4.25 -1.39 -1.28
CA LYS A 44 -5.42 -0.89 -1.99
C LYS A 44 -6.47 -1.98 -2.17
N HIS A 45 -6.06 -3.17 -2.66
CA HIS A 45 -6.98 -4.29 -2.83
C HIS A 45 -7.65 -4.70 -1.51
N ARG A 46 -6.87 -4.83 -0.43
CA ARG A 46 -7.40 -5.14 0.92
C ARG A 46 -8.35 -4.07 1.43
N SER A 47 -8.05 -2.79 1.20
CA SER A 47 -8.92 -1.67 1.58
C SER A 47 -10.27 -1.74 0.87
N VAL A 48 -10.27 -1.94 -0.46
CA VAL A 48 -11.51 -2.06 -1.25
C VAL A 48 -12.36 -3.24 -0.79
N VAL A 49 -11.75 -4.41 -0.56
CA VAL A 49 -12.47 -5.58 -0.01
C VAL A 49 -13.02 -5.26 1.39
N GLY A 50 -12.23 -4.58 2.23
CA GLY A 50 -12.65 -4.14 3.56
C GLY A 50 -13.90 -3.26 3.51
N VAL A 51 -13.92 -2.23 2.67
CA VAL A 51 -15.08 -1.33 2.50
C VAL A 51 -16.31 -2.10 2.04
N LYS A 52 -16.18 -2.96 1.02
CA LYS A 52 -17.30 -3.76 0.52
C LYS A 52 -17.84 -4.73 1.57
N SER A 53 -16.95 -5.38 2.32
CA SER A 53 -17.34 -6.28 3.41
C SER A 53 -18.06 -5.56 4.55
N ALA A 54 -17.61 -4.34 4.90
CA ALA A 54 -18.27 -3.51 5.89
C ALA A 54 -19.66 -3.06 5.43
N GLN A 55 -19.82 -2.71 4.16
CA GLN A 55 -21.11 -2.35 3.57
C GLN A 55 -22.08 -3.54 3.60
N ALA A 56 -21.64 -4.73 3.15
CA ALA A 56 -22.46 -5.93 3.20
C ALA A 56 -22.88 -6.28 4.65
N ALA A 57 -21.95 -6.20 5.61
CA ALA A 57 -22.26 -6.43 7.01
C ALA A 57 -23.30 -5.45 7.56
N LEU A 58 -23.21 -4.16 7.20
CA LEU A 58 -24.19 -3.15 7.58
C LEU A 58 -25.57 -3.41 7.00
N GLU A 59 -25.64 -3.86 5.74
CA GLU A 59 -26.89 -4.24 5.07
C GLU A 59 -27.56 -5.42 5.79
N TYR A 60 -26.81 -6.51 6.04
CA TYR A 60 -27.31 -7.67 6.79
C TYR A 60 -27.73 -7.32 8.22
N MET A 61 -26.97 -6.47 8.91
CA MET A 61 -27.33 -6.02 10.27
C MET A 61 -28.62 -5.19 10.27
N GLY A 62 -28.97 -4.54 9.15
CA GLY A 62 -30.24 -3.82 9.00
C GLY A 62 -31.47 -4.72 9.13
N GLU A 63 -31.35 -6.01 8.81
CA GLU A 63 -32.42 -7.00 8.90
C GLU A 63 -32.66 -7.48 10.35
N ALA A 64 -31.66 -7.36 11.22
CA ALA A 64 -31.75 -7.75 12.62
C ALA A 64 -32.51 -6.71 13.46
N ARG A 65 -33.06 -7.11 14.60
CA ARG A 65 -33.72 -6.19 15.55
C ARG A 65 -32.72 -5.15 16.11
N PRO A 66 -33.16 -3.92 16.45
CA PRO A 66 -32.27 -2.89 17.02
C PRO A 66 -31.50 -3.28 18.27
N GLU A 67 -32.10 -4.12 19.10
CA GLU A 67 -31.58 -4.59 20.38
C GLU A 67 -30.76 -5.88 20.22
N ALA A 68 -30.60 -6.39 18.99
CA ALA A 68 -29.86 -7.60 18.74
C ALA A 68 -28.38 -7.45 19.11
N CYS A 69 -27.80 -8.54 19.59
CA CYS A 69 -26.36 -8.68 19.73
C CYS A 69 -25.81 -9.39 18.50
N VAL A 70 -24.60 -9.02 18.10
CA VAL A 70 -23.92 -9.52 16.90
C VAL A 70 -22.49 -9.91 17.26
N TYR A 71 -21.95 -10.90 16.56
CA TYR A 71 -20.56 -11.30 16.75
C TYR A 71 -19.65 -10.57 15.79
N LYS A 72 -18.66 -9.88 16.34
CA LYS A 72 -17.53 -9.32 15.61
C LYS A 72 -16.38 -10.34 15.63
N GLN A 73 -15.94 -10.76 14.44
CA GLN A 73 -14.78 -11.60 14.32
C GLN A 73 -13.50 -10.76 14.37
N ILE A 74 -12.57 -11.12 15.27
CA ILE A 74 -11.23 -10.55 15.37
C ILE A 74 -10.24 -11.70 15.24
N ALA A 75 -9.61 -11.81 14.07
CA ALA A 75 -8.79 -12.96 13.70
C ALA A 75 -9.55 -14.30 13.86
N ARG A 76 -9.26 -15.06 14.93
CA ARG A 76 -9.90 -16.34 15.25
C ARG A 76 -10.92 -16.27 16.39
N LEU A 77 -11.13 -15.09 16.96
CA LEU A 77 -12.03 -14.87 18.09
C LEU A 77 -13.34 -14.24 17.62
N PHE A 78 -14.44 -14.59 18.29
CA PHE A 78 -15.75 -13.96 18.10
C PHE A 78 -16.12 -13.21 19.38
N VAL A 79 -16.30 -11.90 19.27
CA VAL A 79 -16.65 -11.01 20.38
C VAL A 79 -18.09 -10.58 20.21
N LEU A 80 -18.91 -10.76 21.24
CA LEU A 80 -20.29 -10.31 21.24
C LEU A 80 -20.34 -8.79 21.46
N GLU A 81 -20.95 -8.06 20.54
CA GLU A 81 -21.17 -6.61 20.62
C GLU A 81 -22.65 -6.28 20.36
N SER A 82 -23.08 -5.09 20.77
CA SER A 82 -24.40 -4.60 20.39
C SER A 82 -24.42 -4.25 18.90
N ARG A 83 -25.54 -4.50 18.22
CA ARG A 83 -25.70 -4.16 16.79
C ARG A 83 -25.36 -2.70 16.51
N GLY A 84 -25.85 -1.78 17.35
CA GLY A 84 -25.60 -0.35 17.21
C GLY A 84 -24.11 0.00 17.27
N ALA A 85 -23.39 -0.53 18.27
CA ALA A 85 -21.97 -0.26 18.44
C ALA A 85 -21.13 -0.80 17.27
N LEU A 86 -21.40 -2.02 16.81
CA LEU A 86 -20.68 -2.59 15.68
C LEU A 86 -20.99 -1.86 14.36
N ALA A 87 -22.23 -1.43 14.16
CA ALA A 87 -22.62 -0.67 12.98
C ALA A 87 -21.87 0.67 12.88
N GLU A 88 -21.77 1.41 13.98
CA GLU A 88 -21.00 2.67 14.00
C GLU A 88 -19.51 2.42 13.72
N GLN A 89 -18.92 1.39 14.33
CA GLN A 89 -17.52 1.03 14.05
C GLN A 89 -17.29 0.69 12.57
N LEU A 90 -18.21 -0.04 11.94
CA LEU A 90 -18.12 -0.39 10.52
C LEU A 90 -18.27 0.84 9.62
N ARG A 91 -19.15 1.78 9.96
CA ARG A 91 -19.31 3.06 9.24
C ARG A 91 -18.05 3.91 9.33
N GLU A 92 -17.49 4.07 10.52
CA GLU A 92 -16.25 4.83 10.71
C GLU A 92 -15.09 4.18 9.96
N LYS A 93 -14.92 2.85 10.05
CA LYS A 93 -13.92 2.13 9.26
C LYS A 93 -14.09 2.32 7.76
N ALA A 94 -15.32 2.27 7.26
CA ALA A 94 -15.59 2.48 5.83
C ALA A 94 -15.28 3.92 5.39
N LYS A 95 -15.53 4.93 6.25
CA LYS A 95 -15.17 6.33 5.97
C LYS A 95 -13.65 6.51 5.94
N SER A 96 -12.94 6.00 6.95
CA SER A 96 -11.47 6.07 7.00
C SER A 96 -10.83 5.39 5.79
N ALA A 97 -11.27 4.19 5.43
CA ALA A 97 -10.76 3.46 4.28
C ALA A 97 -11.02 4.17 2.95
N LYS A 98 -12.20 4.82 2.79
CA LYS A 98 -12.48 5.66 1.61
C LYS A 98 -11.60 6.90 1.56
N ALA A 99 -11.34 7.55 2.68
CA ALA A 99 -10.45 8.70 2.75
C ALA A 99 -9.01 8.33 2.39
N GLU A 100 -8.52 7.18 2.89
CA GLU A 100 -7.21 6.63 2.53
C GLU A 100 -7.12 6.29 1.03
N GLU A 101 -8.18 5.70 0.46
CA GLU A 101 -8.22 5.41 -0.98
C GLU A 101 -8.17 6.68 -1.83
N GLN A 102 -8.89 7.73 -1.43
CA GLN A 102 -8.84 9.04 -2.10
C GLN A 102 -7.44 9.66 -2.02
N HIS A 103 -6.78 9.59 -0.85
CA HIS A 103 -5.41 10.07 -0.71
C HIS A 103 -4.41 9.32 -1.61
N LEU A 104 -4.56 8.00 -1.73
CA LEU A 104 -3.74 7.16 -2.61
C LEU A 104 -4.04 7.39 -4.10
N ALA A 105 -5.27 7.77 -4.46
CA ALA A 105 -5.66 8.09 -5.84
C ALA A 105 -5.21 9.48 -6.32
N VAL A 106 -4.98 10.42 -5.39
CA VAL A 106 -4.51 11.79 -5.69
C VAL A 106 -2.98 11.87 -5.84
N SER A 107 -2.24 10.81 -5.51
CA SER A 107 -0.83 10.70 -5.90
C SER A 107 -0.78 10.51 -7.42
N PRO A 108 -0.38 11.54 -8.21
CA PRO A 108 -0.56 11.51 -9.64
C PRO A 108 0.22 10.33 -10.21
N SER A 109 -0.45 9.56 -11.06
CA SER A 109 0.20 8.65 -12.00
C SER A 109 1.25 9.47 -12.76
N ALA A 110 2.52 9.24 -12.44
CA ALA A 110 3.62 9.75 -13.25
C ALA A 110 3.35 9.29 -14.70
N SER A 111 3.18 10.29 -15.56
CA SER A 111 2.95 10.17 -17.00
C SER A 111 4.16 9.60 -17.71
#